data_AF-A0A498FE87-F1
#
_entry.id   AF-A0A498FE87-F1
#
_cell.length_a   1.000
_cell.length_b   1.000
_cell.length_c   1.000
_cell.angle_alpha   90.00
_cell.angle_beta   90.00
_cell.angle_gamma   90.00
#
_symmetry.space_group_name_H-M   'P 1'
#
loop_
_entity.id
_entity.type
_entity.pdbx_description
1 polymer ?
#
loop_
_entity_poly.entity_id
_entity_poly.type
_entity_poly.pdbx_seq_one_letter_code
_entity_poly.pdbx_strand_id
1 'polypeptide(L)'
;RDVHLEEVRAVLATDDSTRLLPDASPAARAGVAELARASEPLSQAELCRRAGISTQSWRNHRDGLVAADWVRETPRGWRLALPFRSERGDDVDVADPPWWLKTEAGDWGDYGRDGRRAADVVDWLLLDRDLLDDVDRLDDTEDPIGAIYDALRDGELADRELVDDVLREFGVPPGLVRAGCGVAPPLPEPATASVGPSTRQTSFAEVSDTPQNPPIDG
;
A
#
# COMPACT_ATOMS: atom_id res chain seq x y z
N ARG A 1 12.24 18.73 -0.27
CA ARG A 1 11.80 19.08 1.09
C ARG A 1 11.40 17.77 1.73
N ASP A 2 12.04 17.41 2.83
CA ASP A 2 11.69 16.20 3.56
C ASP A 2 10.43 16.49 4.38
N VAL A 3 9.52 15.51 4.43
CA VAL A 3 8.27 15.60 5.20
C VAL A 3 8.50 14.90 6.53
N HIS A 4 8.29 15.59 7.64
CA HIS A 4 8.43 14.97 8.95
C HIS A 4 7.19 14.13 9.29
N LEU A 5 7.36 13.03 10.03
CA LEU A 5 6.26 12.09 10.33
C LEU A 5 5.14 12.74 11.16
N GLU A 6 5.43 13.75 11.97
CA GLU A 6 4.40 14.53 12.66
C GLU A 6 3.60 15.44 11.72
N GLU A 7 4.18 15.87 10.59
CA GLU A 7 3.44 16.59 9.55
C GLU A 7 2.45 15.65 8.86
N VAL A 8 2.86 14.40 8.59
CA VAL A 8 1.96 13.35 8.06
C VAL A 8 0.78 13.14 9.01
N ARG A 9 1.05 12.97 10.30
CA ARG A 9 0.01 12.85 11.32
C ARG A 9 -0.94 14.04 11.33
N ALA A 10 -0.42 15.27 11.23
CA ALA A 10 -1.23 16.47 11.21
C ALA A 10 -2.17 16.53 10.00
N VAL A 11 -1.71 16.07 8.83
CA VAL A 11 -2.56 15.95 7.63
C VAL A 11 -3.68 14.92 7.88
N LEU A 12 -3.33 13.71 8.34
CA LEU A 12 -4.30 12.65 8.64
C LEU A 12 -5.35 13.09 9.67
N ALA A 13 -4.99 13.92 10.65
CA ALA A 13 -5.91 14.44 11.65
C ALA A 13 -7.01 15.35 11.07
N THR A 14 -6.73 16.00 9.93
CA THR A 14 -7.67 16.90 9.25
C THR A 14 -8.53 16.21 8.20
N ASP A 15 -8.17 15.00 7.79
CA ASP A 15 -8.88 14.25 6.77
C ASP A 15 -10.22 13.69 7.26
N ASP A 16 -11.12 13.50 6.30
CA ASP A 16 -12.36 12.76 6.50
C ASP A 16 -12.02 11.29 6.79
N SER A 17 -12.53 10.77 7.91
CA SER A 17 -12.28 9.39 8.33
C SER A 17 -12.74 8.37 7.29
N THR A 18 -13.65 8.71 6.38
CA THR A 18 -14.08 7.84 5.28
C THR A 18 -13.06 7.70 4.16
N ARG A 19 -12.18 8.70 4.00
CA ARG A 19 -11.05 8.65 3.05
C ARG A 19 -9.86 7.91 3.64
N LEU A 20 -9.75 7.93 4.96
CA LEU A 20 -8.68 7.27 5.69
C LEU A 20 -8.99 5.77 5.77
N LEU A 21 -8.14 4.95 5.12
CA LEU A 21 -8.28 3.49 5.06
C LEU A 21 -9.64 3.02 4.49
N PRO A 22 -9.92 3.26 3.19
CA PRO A 22 -11.24 3.02 2.59
C PRO A 22 -11.70 1.55 2.71
N ASP A 23 -10.76 0.62 2.76
CA ASP A 23 -11.02 -0.82 2.88
C ASP A 23 -11.22 -1.31 4.33
N ALA A 24 -11.04 -0.44 5.33
CA ALA A 24 -11.20 -0.80 6.73
C ALA A 24 -12.66 -0.70 7.21
N SER A 25 -12.98 -1.41 8.29
CA SER A 25 -14.30 -1.29 8.92
C SER A 25 -14.58 0.14 9.40
N PRO A 26 -15.86 0.58 9.47
CA PRO A 26 -16.19 1.91 9.99
C PRO A 26 -15.61 2.19 11.38
N ALA A 27 -15.53 1.18 12.24
CA ALA A 27 -14.99 1.30 13.58
C ALA A 27 -13.46 1.46 13.59
N ALA A 28 -12.76 0.69 12.76
CA ALA A 28 -11.32 0.84 12.54
C ALA A 28 -11.00 2.26 12.03
N ARG A 29 -11.70 2.72 10.98
CA ARG A 29 -11.53 4.07 10.43
C ARG A 29 -11.76 5.17 11.47
N ALA A 30 -12.86 5.08 12.22
CA ALA A 30 -13.20 6.05 13.25
C ALA A 30 -12.15 6.09 14.37
N GLY A 31 -11.72 4.91 14.84
CA GLY A 31 -10.68 4.81 15.86
C GLY A 31 -9.34 5.37 15.39
N VAL A 32 -8.88 5.02 14.18
CA VAL A 32 -7.64 5.54 13.60
C VAL A 32 -7.70 7.05 13.38
N ALA A 33 -8.81 7.57 12.86
CA ALA A 33 -8.98 9.01 12.67
C ALA A 33 -8.93 9.78 13.99
N GLU A 34 -9.53 9.23 15.06
CA GLU A 34 -9.43 9.83 16.39
C GLU A 34 -8.02 9.74 16.97
N LEU A 35 -7.35 8.60 16.80
CA LEU A 35 -5.96 8.44 17.17
C LEU A 35 -5.05 9.41 16.42
N ALA A 36 -5.33 9.78 15.17
CA ALA A 36 -4.56 10.79 14.44
C ALA A 36 -4.71 12.19 15.05
N ARG A 37 -5.92 12.55 15.51
CA ARG A 37 -6.24 13.84 16.15
C ARG A 37 -5.69 13.97 17.56
N ALA A 38 -5.50 12.86 18.25
CA ALA A 38 -4.97 12.86 19.62
C ALA A 38 -3.56 13.46 19.68
N SER A 39 -3.28 14.21 20.74
CA SER A 39 -1.94 14.75 21.05
C SER A 39 -1.15 13.89 22.04
N GLU A 40 -1.78 12.85 22.59
CA GLU A 40 -1.20 11.87 23.51
C GLU A 40 -1.93 10.53 23.37
N PRO A 41 -1.40 9.41 23.90
CA PRO A 41 -2.10 8.13 23.85
C PRO A 41 -3.44 8.20 24.58
N LEU A 42 -4.47 7.56 24.01
CA LEU A 42 -5.82 7.54 24.57
C LEU A 42 -6.11 6.19 25.24
N SER A 43 -6.64 6.21 26.45
CA SER A 43 -7.21 4.98 27.03
C SER A 43 -8.29 4.40 26.10
N GLN A 44 -8.51 3.08 26.14
CA GLN A 44 -9.50 2.46 25.25
C GLN A 44 -10.89 3.06 25.42
N ALA A 45 -11.30 3.33 26.66
CA ALA A 45 -12.58 3.96 26.95
C ALA A 45 -12.68 5.37 26.35
N GLU A 46 -11.59 6.14 26.42
CA GLU A 46 -11.55 7.48 25.86
C GLU A 46 -11.57 7.49 24.34
N LEU A 47 -10.77 6.63 23.71
CA LEU A 47 -10.76 6.43 22.27
C LEU A 47 -12.18 6.12 21.77
N CYS A 48 -12.84 5.13 22.38
CA CYS A 48 -14.16 4.69 21.97
C CYS A 48 -15.21 5.80 22.13
N ARG A 49 -15.15 6.55 23.25
CA ARG A 49 -16.04 7.69 23.51
C ARG A 49 -15.89 8.78 22.46
N ARG A 50 -14.65 9.17 22.14
CA ARG A 50 -14.38 10.26 21.16
C ARG A 50 -14.68 9.83 19.73
N ALA A 51 -14.33 8.60 19.36
CA ALA A 51 -14.61 8.05 18.04
C ALA A 51 -16.09 7.67 17.81
N GLY A 52 -16.92 7.66 18.86
CA GLY A 52 -18.32 7.27 18.76
C GLY A 52 -18.53 5.79 18.48
N ILE A 53 -17.61 4.92 18.94
CA ILE A 53 -17.65 3.47 18.74
C ILE A 53 -17.73 2.73 20.07
N SER A 54 -18.13 1.46 20.04
CA SER A 54 -18.12 0.63 21.24
C SER A 54 -16.73 0.03 21.50
N THR A 55 -16.42 -0.21 22.78
CA THR A 55 -15.20 -0.92 23.20
C THR A 55 -15.06 -2.28 22.51
N GLN A 56 -16.17 -3.02 22.35
CA GLN A 56 -16.17 -4.30 21.67
C GLN A 56 -15.89 -4.15 20.17
N SER A 57 -16.48 -3.15 19.52
CA SER A 57 -16.24 -2.88 18.10
C SER A 57 -14.78 -2.53 17.85
N TRP A 58 -14.14 -1.74 18.72
CA TRP A 58 -12.70 -1.50 18.63
C TRP A 58 -11.88 -2.80 18.78
N ARG A 59 -12.19 -3.64 19.77
CA ARG A 59 -11.50 -4.94 19.97
C ARG A 59 -11.56 -5.81 18.73
N ASN A 60 -12.74 -5.93 18.12
CA ASN A 60 -12.94 -6.80 16.96
C ASN A 60 -12.18 -6.36 15.70
N HIS A 61 -11.66 -5.14 15.63
CA HIS A 61 -11.07 -4.60 14.38
C HIS A 61 -9.69 -3.96 14.55
N ARG A 62 -9.09 -4.04 15.73
CA ARG A 62 -7.78 -3.42 15.99
C ARG A 62 -6.60 -4.33 15.68
N ASP A 63 -6.80 -5.64 15.70
CA ASP A 63 -5.68 -6.60 15.73
C ASP A 63 -4.87 -6.54 14.42
N GLY A 64 -5.52 -6.50 13.26
CA GLY A 64 -4.84 -6.25 11.98
C GLY A 64 -4.10 -4.91 11.91
N LEU A 65 -4.69 -3.85 12.49
CA LEU A 65 -4.02 -2.54 12.56
C LEU A 65 -2.78 -2.55 13.47
N VAL A 66 -2.78 -3.38 14.51
CA VAL A 66 -1.63 -3.59 15.40
C VAL A 66 -0.57 -4.44 14.71
N ALA A 67 -0.97 -5.52 14.05
CA ALA A 67 -0.07 -6.40 13.34
C ALA A 67 0.67 -5.65 12.22
N ALA A 68 -0.05 -4.85 11.43
CA ALA A 68 0.52 -3.95 10.42
C ALA A 68 1.23 -2.71 10.99
N ASP A 69 1.32 -2.60 12.32
CA ASP A 69 1.99 -1.52 13.04
C ASP A 69 1.48 -0.11 12.66
N TRP A 70 0.19 0.01 12.35
CA TRP A 70 -0.46 1.29 12.14
C TRP A 70 -0.87 1.93 13.47
N VAL A 71 -1.25 1.10 14.43
CA VAL A 71 -1.68 1.47 15.78
C VAL A 71 -0.90 0.67 16.80
N ARG A 72 -0.51 1.32 17.90
CA ARG A 72 0.20 0.68 19.01
C ARG A 72 -0.56 0.82 20.31
N GLU A 73 -0.61 -0.27 21.07
CA GLU A 73 -0.97 -0.24 22.48
C GLU A 73 0.26 0.13 23.31
N THR A 74 0.08 1.06 24.23
CA THR A 74 1.13 1.52 25.16
C THR A 74 0.60 1.39 26.59
N PRO A 75 1.44 1.48 27.62
CA PRO A 75 0.97 1.53 29.01
C PRO A 75 -0.02 2.67 29.29
N ARG A 76 -0.04 3.73 28.47
CA ARG A 76 -0.96 4.88 28.58
C ARG A 76 -2.21 4.76 27.70
N GLY A 77 -2.33 3.66 26.95
CA GLY A 77 -3.42 3.42 26.00
C GLY A 77 -2.95 3.38 24.55
N TRP A 78 -3.88 3.67 23.63
CA TRP A 78 -3.73 3.51 22.20
C TRP A 78 -3.16 4.77 21.56
N ARG A 79 -2.29 4.59 20.56
CA ARG A 79 -1.77 5.67 19.71
C ARG A 79 -1.63 5.21 18.28
N LEU A 80 -1.66 6.15 17.34
CA LEU A 80 -1.15 5.92 15.99
C LEU A 80 0.37 5.73 16.06
N ALA A 81 0.92 4.86 15.20
CA ALA A 81 2.36 4.65 15.01
C ALA A 81 3.03 5.81 14.24
N LEU A 82 2.67 7.04 14.61
CA LEU A 82 3.32 8.27 14.16
C LEU A 82 3.63 9.12 15.40
N PRO A 83 4.75 9.87 15.39
CA PRO A 83 5.13 10.72 16.50
C PRO A 83 4.09 11.83 16.70
N PHE A 84 3.87 12.20 17.97
CA PHE A 84 3.16 13.42 18.31
C PHE A 84 4.04 14.64 18.00
N ARG A 85 3.43 15.81 17.83
CA ARG A 85 4.17 17.06 17.57
C ARG A 85 5.21 17.41 18.65
N SER A 86 4.98 16.97 19.89
CA SER A 86 5.89 17.17 21.01
C SER A 86 7.06 16.19 21.03
N GLU A 87 7.02 15.13 20.23
CA GLU A 87 8.06 14.11 20.12
C GLU A 87 9.02 14.47 18.95
N ARG A 88 10.32 14.27 19.16
CA ARG A 88 11.39 14.71 18.23
C ARG A 88 12.55 13.70 18.25
N GLY A 89 13.16 13.47 17.08
CA GLY A 89 14.44 12.74 16.96
C GLY A 89 14.36 11.27 17.36
N ASP A 90 15.48 10.74 17.86
CA ASP A 90 15.69 9.33 18.24
C ASP A 90 15.05 8.95 19.59
N ASP A 91 14.46 9.91 20.31
CA ASP A 91 13.81 9.70 21.62
C ASP A 91 12.44 9.00 21.52
N VAL A 92 12.12 8.44 20.36
CA VAL A 92 10.79 7.90 20.06
C VAL A 92 10.92 6.50 19.48
N ASP A 93 10.70 5.46 20.30
CA ASP A 93 10.49 4.06 19.86
C ASP A 93 9.39 3.92 18.77
N VAL A 94 8.61 4.98 18.57
CA VAL A 94 7.49 5.11 17.62
C VAL A 94 7.94 5.60 16.23
N ALA A 95 9.20 5.96 16.07
CA ALA A 95 9.73 6.44 14.79
C ALA A 95 10.33 5.34 13.91
N ASP A 96 10.43 4.09 14.38
CA ASP A 96 10.85 2.98 13.51
C ASP A 96 9.62 2.32 12.87
N PRO A 97 9.33 2.60 11.58
CA PRO A 97 8.22 1.96 10.88
C PRO A 97 8.57 0.50 10.57
N PRO A 98 7.58 -0.37 10.32
CA PRO A 98 7.85 -1.73 9.86
C PRO A 98 8.65 -1.71 8.55
N TRP A 99 9.44 -2.76 8.33
CA TRP A 99 10.39 -2.86 7.21
C TRP A 99 9.75 -2.51 5.86
N TRP A 100 8.51 -2.97 5.62
CA TRP A 100 7.79 -2.78 4.36
C TRP A 100 7.35 -1.33 4.10
N LEU A 101 7.38 -0.44 5.09
CA LEU A 101 7.16 1.01 4.91
C LEU A 101 8.46 1.81 4.71
N LYS A 102 9.62 1.22 4.99
CA LYS A 102 10.93 1.89 4.82
C LYS A 102 11.23 2.06 3.34
N THR A 103 11.85 3.15 2.93
CA THR A 103 12.25 3.30 1.51
C THR A 103 13.50 2.47 1.20
N GLU A 104 14.45 2.45 2.13
CA GLU A 104 15.71 1.74 2.01
C GLU A 104 15.53 0.24 2.20
N ALA A 105 16.40 -0.53 1.54
CA ALA A 105 16.56 -1.95 1.80
C ALA A 105 17.07 -2.17 3.23
N GLY A 106 16.49 -3.14 3.92
CA GLY A 106 16.92 -3.61 5.23
C GLY A 106 17.90 -4.78 5.09
N ASP A 107 17.43 -5.97 5.47
CA ASP A 107 18.23 -7.18 5.57
C ASP A 107 18.49 -7.87 4.22
N TRP A 108 19.35 -8.89 4.26
CA TRP A 108 19.66 -9.71 3.10
C TRP A 108 18.39 -10.33 2.51
N GLY A 109 18.10 -10.00 1.24
CA GLY A 109 16.90 -10.43 0.53
C GLY A 109 15.85 -9.33 0.34
N ASP A 110 15.96 -8.20 1.06
CA ASP A 110 15.15 -7.01 0.82
C ASP A 110 15.78 -6.15 -0.29
N TYR A 111 15.11 -6.06 -1.44
CA TYR A 111 15.55 -5.23 -2.57
C TYR A 111 15.07 -3.77 -2.47
N GLY A 112 14.61 -3.37 -1.28
CA GLY A 112 14.02 -2.06 -1.04
C GLY A 112 12.60 -1.97 -1.59
N ARG A 113 11.97 -0.82 -1.37
CA ARG A 113 10.54 -0.59 -1.68
C ARG A 113 10.10 -1.11 -3.05
N ASP A 114 10.89 -0.87 -4.10
CA ASP A 114 10.54 -1.20 -5.48
C ASP A 114 10.54 -2.71 -5.77
N GLY A 115 11.22 -3.52 -4.94
CA GLY A 115 11.24 -4.98 -5.05
C GLY A 115 10.22 -5.69 -4.16
N ARG A 116 9.61 -4.99 -3.19
CA ARG A 116 8.68 -5.59 -2.23
C ARG A 116 7.30 -5.80 -2.82
N ARG A 117 6.75 -6.99 -2.57
CA ARG A 117 5.41 -7.42 -2.96
C ARG A 117 4.50 -7.37 -1.74
N ALA A 118 3.22 -7.14 -1.97
CA ALA A 118 2.23 -7.22 -0.90
C ALA A 118 2.14 -8.64 -0.28
N ALA A 119 2.43 -9.67 -1.07
CA ALA A 119 2.50 -11.05 -0.61
C ALA A 119 3.64 -11.27 0.42
N ASP A 120 4.79 -10.60 0.27
CA ASP A 120 5.88 -10.66 1.25
C ASP A 120 5.44 -10.08 2.61
N VAL A 121 4.57 -9.05 2.57
CA VAL A 121 4.00 -8.46 3.78
C VAL A 121 2.94 -9.38 4.38
N VAL A 122 2.15 -10.09 3.55
CA VAL A 122 1.21 -11.12 4.04
C VAL A 122 1.97 -12.22 4.78
N ASP A 123 3.02 -12.77 4.18
CA ASP A 123 3.88 -13.79 4.80
C ASP A 123 4.39 -13.34 6.17
N TRP A 124 4.99 -12.13 6.23
CA TRP A 124 5.43 -11.52 7.48
C TRP A 124 4.31 -11.30 8.50
N LEU A 125 3.12 -10.86 8.06
CA LEU A 125 1.97 -10.67 8.95
C LEU A 125 1.48 -12.01 9.55
N LEU A 126 1.46 -13.06 8.74
CA LEU A 126 0.99 -14.37 9.16
C LEU A 126 1.98 -15.06 10.09
N LEU A 127 3.26 -15.06 9.73
CA LEU A 127 4.30 -15.86 10.40
C LEU A 127 5.01 -15.08 11.52
N ASP A 128 5.44 -13.84 11.26
CA ASP A 128 6.21 -13.04 12.22
C ASP A 128 5.31 -12.21 13.15
N ARG A 129 4.07 -11.92 12.74
CA ARG A 129 3.11 -11.13 13.52
C ARG A 129 1.99 -11.96 14.13
N ASP A 130 2.08 -13.29 14.04
CA ASP A 130 1.21 -14.25 14.74
C ASP A 130 -0.28 -14.03 14.40
N LEU A 131 -0.57 -13.68 13.14
CA LEU A 131 -1.95 -13.60 12.65
C LEU A 131 -2.48 -14.94 12.16
N LEU A 132 -1.62 -15.93 11.94
CA LEU A 132 -2.02 -17.25 11.49
C LEU A 132 -2.35 -18.17 12.67
N ASP A 133 -3.64 -18.29 12.97
CA ASP A 133 -4.12 -19.19 14.03
C ASP A 133 -4.01 -20.68 13.68
N ASP A 134 -4.03 -21.01 12.38
CA ASP A 134 -4.03 -22.38 11.86
C ASP A 134 -2.96 -22.54 10.77
N VAL A 135 -1.85 -23.17 11.14
CA VAL A 135 -0.71 -23.39 10.26
C VAL A 135 -1.01 -24.37 9.12
N ASP A 136 -2.02 -25.22 9.25
CA ASP A 136 -2.38 -26.20 8.21
C ASP A 136 -2.89 -25.50 6.94
N ARG A 137 -3.37 -24.24 7.06
CA ARG A 137 -3.79 -23.41 5.92
C ARG A 137 -2.65 -23.08 4.95
N LEU A 138 -1.38 -23.13 5.38
CA LEU A 138 -0.23 -22.89 4.50
C LEU A 138 -0.02 -24.03 3.50
N ASP A 139 -0.41 -25.24 3.87
CA ASP A 139 -0.22 -26.44 3.05
C ASP A 139 -1.44 -26.77 2.15
N ASP A 140 -2.54 -26.02 2.30
CA ASP A 140 -3.76 -26.18 1.48
C ASP A 140 -3.79 -25.16 0.33
N THR A 141 -3.47 -25.61 -0.89
CA THR A 141 -3.48 -24.76 -2.09
C THR A 141 -4.87 -24.28 -2.51
N GLU A 142 -5.94 -24.88 -1.98
CA GLU A 142 -7.31 -24.40 -2.20
C GLU A 142 -7.70 -23.30 -1.18
N ASP A 143 -6.95 -23.16 -0.09
CA ASP A 143 -7.06 -22.02 0.83
C ASP A 143 -6.33 -20.80 0.25
N PRO A 144 -6.92 -19.59 0.31
CA PRO A 144 -6.26 -18.36 -0.10
C PRO A 144 -4.85 -18.15 0.45
N ILE A 145 -4.62 -18.53 1.72
CA ILE A 145 -3.32 -18.41 2.37
C ILE A 145 -2.32 -19.39 1.73
N GLY A 146 -2.69 -20.66 1.59
CA GLY A 146 -1.83 -21.67 1.00
C GLY A 146 -1.53 -21.40 -0.47
N ALA A 147 -2.50 -20.90 -1.24
CA ALA A 147 -2.27 -20.47 -2.63
C ALA A 147 -1.28 -19.29 -2.76
N ILE A 148 -1.32 -18.30 -1.84
CA ILE A 148 -0.32 -17.23 -1.80
C ILE A 148 1.06 -17.80 -1.44
N TYR A 149 1.11 -18.68 -0.45
CA TYR A 149 2.35 -19.27 0.04
C TYR A 149 3.02 -20.17 -1.01
N ASP A 150 2.23 -20.94 -1.75
CA ASP A 150 2.69 -21.77 -2.86
C ASP A 150 3.32 -20.91 -3.98
N ALA A 151 2.66 -19.81 -4.36
CA ALA A 151 3.21 -18.86 -5.33
C ALA A 151 4.54 -18.24 -4.85
N LEU A 152 4.62 -17.82 -3.59
CA LEU A 152 5.86 -17.29 -3.00
C LEU A 152 6.99 -18.32 -3.04
N ARG A 153 6.70 -19.57 -2.65
CA ARG A 153 7.64 -20.69 -2.63
C ARG A 153 8.20 -21.01 -4.02
N ASP A 154 7.36 -20.91 -5.06
CA ASP A 154 7.76 -21.13 -6.46
C ASP A 154 8.39 -19.89 -7.12
N GLY A 155 8.45 -18.76 -6.40
CA GLY A 155 8.99 -17.49 -6.91
C GLY A 155 8.05 -16.73 -7.86
N GLU A 156 6.81 -17.17 -7.95
CA GLU A 156 5.75 -16.61 -8.79
C GLU A 156 5.10 -15.37 -8.14
N LEU A 157 4.26 -14.68 -8.91
CA LEU A 157 3.44 -13.59 -8.39
C LEU A 157 2.12 -14.15 -7.86
N ALA A 158 1.87 -13.99 -6.56
CA ALA A 158 0.57 -14.28 -5.97
C ALA A 158 -0.51 -13.38 -6.60
N ASP A 159 -1.72 -13.94 -6.73
CA ASP A 159 -2.85 -13.20 -7.28
C ASP A 159 -3.17 -11.97 -6.42
N ARG A 160 -3.42 -10.86 -7.12
CA ARG A 160 -3.58 -9.55 -6.49
C ARG A 160 -4.85 -9.49 -5.62
N GLU A 161 -5.94 -10.05 -6.10
CA GLU A 161 -7.24 -10.05 -5.44
C GLU A 161 -7.20 -10.96 -4.23
N LEU A 162 -6.58 -12.14 -4.38
CA LEU A 162 -6.35 -13.09 -3.31
C LEU A 162 -5.58 -12.48 -2.13
N VAL A 163 -4.49 -11.75 -2.43
CA VAL A 163 -3.71 -11.02 -1.41
C VAL A 163 -4.57 -9.98 -0.70
N ASP A 164 -5.42 -9.23 -1.43
CA ASP A 164 -6.29 -8.24 -0.80
C ASP A 164 -7.35 -8.91 0.09
N ASP A 165 -7.88 -10.06 -0.30
CA ASP A 165 -8.88 -10.79 0.47
C ASP A 165 -8.32 -11.35 1.77
N VAL A 166 -7.11 -11.94 1.72
CA VAL A 166 -6.40 -12.37 2.94
C VAL A 166 -6.12 -11.17 3.85
N LEU A 167 -5.64 -10.04 3.32
CA LEU A 167 -5.41 -8.85 4.13
C LEU A 167 -6.72 -8.36 4.80
N ARG A 168 -7.84 -8.36 4.08
CA ARG A 168 -9.15 -7.99 4.63
C ARG A 168 -9.64 -8.97 5.68
N GLU A 169 -9.41 -10.27 5.50
CA GLU A 169 -9.75 -11.32 6.48
C GLU A 169 -9.15 -10.99 7.84
N PHE A 170 -7.89 -10.56 7.87
CA PHE A 170 -7.19 -10.19 9.11
C PHE A 170 -7.39 -8.73 9.53
N GLY A 171 -8.30 -7.99 8.87
CA GLY A 171 -8.57 -6.59 9.18
C GLY A 171 -7.41 -5.64 8.85
N VAL A 172 -6.49 -6.06 7.98
CA VAL A 172 -5.39 -5.24 7.46
C VAL A 172 -5.85 -4.53 6.18
N PRO A 173 -5.84 -3.19 6.11
CA PRO A 173 -6.28 -2.47 4.92
C PRO A 173 -5.30 -2.69 3.75
N PRO A 174 -5.73 -3.24 2.59
CA PRO A 174 -4.77 -3.59 1.55
C PRO A 174 -4.12 -2.37 0.88
N GLY A 175 -4.85 -1.25 0.76
CA GLY A 175 -4.28 0.00 0.25
C GLY A 175 -3.10 0.51 1.08
N LEU A 176 -3.06 0.20 2.38
CA LEU A 176 -1.95 0.55 3.25
C LEU A 176 -0.70 -0.27 2.90
N VAL A 177 -0.81 -1.60 2.82
CA VAL A 177 0.29 -2.50 2.45
C VAL A 177 0.87 -2.11 1.09
N ARG A 178 -0.01 -1.83 0.12
CA ARG A 178 0.38 -1.40 -1.23
C ARG A 178 1.08 -0.05 -1.26
N ALA A 179 0.79 0.86 -0.33
CA ALA A 179 1.50 2.15 -0.28
C ALA A 179 2.99 1.97 0.11
N GLY A 180 3.28 0.97 0.95
CA GLY A 180 4.65 0.58 1.32
C GLY A 180 5.37 -0.25 0.26
N CYS A 181 4.62 -0.97 -0.59
CA CYS A 181 5.18 -1.80 -1.65
C CYS A 181 5.35 -1.03 -2.97
N GLY A 182 6.36 -1.39 -3.76
CA GLY A 182 6.71 -0.70 -5.00
C GLY A 182 6.61 -1.55 -6.26
N VAL A 183 6.41 -2.86 -6.16
CA VAL A 183 6.24 -3.71 -7.35
C VAL A 183 4.94 -3.34 -8.05
N ALA A 184 5.06 -2.59 -9.14
CA ALA A 184 3.97 -2.39 -10.08
C ALA A 184 3.58 -3.74 -10.68
N PRO A 185 2.28 -3.99 -10.98
CA PRO A 185 1.92 -5.14 -11.79
C PRO A 185 2.75 -5.11 -13.08
N PRO A 186 3.17 -6.28 -13.62
CA PRO A 186 3.88 -6.31 -14.89
C PRO A 186 3.13 -5.45 -15.90
N LEU A 187 3.85 -4.59 -16.61
CA LEU A 187 3.26 -3.83 -17.71
C LEU A 187 2.52 -4.84 -18.60
N PRO A 188 1.26 -4.56 -19.00
CA PRO A 188 0.57 -5.43 -19.93
C PRO A 188 1.49 -5.65 -21.14
N GLU A 189 1.56 -6.88 -21.64
CA GLU A 189 2.35 -7.15 -22.85
C GLU A 189 1.99 -6.08 -23.88
N PRO A 190 2.98 -5.41 -24.49
CA PRO A 190 2.70 -4.36 -25.44
C PRO A 190 1.74 -4.91 -26.49
N ALA A 191 0.55 -4.33 -26.56
CA ALA A 191 -0.45 -4.74 -27.53
C ALA A 191 0.11 -4.45 -28.93
N THR A 192 0.76 -5.43 -29.54
CA THR A 192 1.17 -5.37 -30.93
C THR A 192 -0.09 -5.46 -31.77
N ALA A 193 -0.59 -4.31 -32.21
CA ALA A 193 -1.52 -4.25 -33.32
C ALA A 193 -0.76 -4.70 -34.59
N SER A 194 -1.12 -5.87 -35.12
CA SER A 194 -0.71 -6.20 -36.49
C SER A 194 -1.55 -5.35 -37.44
N VAL A 195 -0.89 -4.43 -38.14
CA VAL A 195 -1.51 -3.75 -39.29
C VAL A 195 -1.67 -4.83 -40.36
N GLY A 196 -2.92 -5.14 -40.72
CA GLY A 196 -3.23 -6.06 -41.82
C GLY A 196 -2.53 -5.67 -43.13
N PRO A 197 -2.49 -6.56 -44.12
CA PRO A 197 -1.64 -6.40 -45.31
C PRO A 197 -1.88 -5.06 -46.01
N SER A 198 -0.88 -4.18 -45.91
CA SER A 198 -0.58 -3.01 -46.75
C SER A 198 -1.77 -2.42 -47.51
N THR A 199 -2.32 -1.32 -47.02
CA THR A 199 -3.07 -0.40 -47.89
C THR A 199 -2.15 0.08 -49.00
N ARG A 200 -2.57 -0.12 -50.26
CA ARG A 200 -1.89 0.41 -51.45
C ARG A 200 -1.59 1.88 -51.26
N GLN A 201 -0.31 2.21 -51.17
CA GLN A 201 0.19 3.56 -51.31
C GLN A 201 0.02 3.97 -52.78
N THR A 202 -0.99 4.79 -53.07
CA THR A 202 -1.12 5.43 -54.39
C THR A 202 -0.23 6.68 -54.35
N SER A 203 0.91 6.62 -55.02
CA SER A 203 1.78 7.77 -55.24
C SER A 203 1.02 8.83 -56.06
N PHE A 204 0.96 10.06 -55.55
CA PHE A 204 0.57 11.21 -56.35
C PHE A 204 1.68 11.49 -57.37
N ALA A 205 1.32 11.50 -58.65
CA ALA A 205 2.22 11.90 -59.72
C ALA A 205 2.62 13.37 -59.52
N GLU A 206 3.90 13.65 -59.69
CA GLU A 206 4.49 14.99 -59.65
C GLU A 206 3.82 15.88 -60.71
N VAL A 207 3.15 16.94 -60.25
CA VAL A 207 2.81 18.08 -61.12
C VAL A 207 4.09 18.89 -61.26
N SER A 208 4.71 18.78 -62.43
CA SER A 208 5.88 19.56 -62.82
C SER A 208 5.46 21.01 -63.09
N ASP A 209 5.71 21.89 -62.13
CA ASP A 209 5.74 23.34 -62.34
C ASP A 209 7.21 23.79 -62.42
N THR A 210 7.79 23.65 -63.60
CA THR A 210 9.07 24.31 -63.93
C THR A 210 8.76 25.70 -64.49
N PRO A 211 9.15 26.81 -63.83
CA PRO A 211 9.08 28.13 -64.43
C PRO A 211 10.20 28.24 -65.48
N GLN A 212 9.83 28.39 -66.76
CA GLN A 212 10.78 28.79 -67.80
C GLN A 212 11.08 30.29 -67.65
N ASN A 213 12.28 30.62 -67.15
CA ASN A 213 12.83 31.97 -67.29
C ASN A 213 13.63 32.08 -68.60
N PRO A 214 13.46 33.15 -69.38
CA PRO A 214 14.19 33.34 -70.65
C PRO A 214 15.66 33.73 -70.40
N PRO A 215 16.56 33.48 -71.37
CA PRO A 215 17.99 33.69 -71.21
C PRO A 215 18.36 35.18 -71.23
N ILE A 216 19.29 35.56 -70.35
CA ILE A 216 20.00 36.84 -70.39
C ILE A 216 21.40 36.54 -70.91
N ASP A 217 21.76 37.11 -72.07
CA ASP A 217 23.15 37.21 -72.53
C ASP A 217 23.35 38.56 -73.23
N GLY A 218 24.42 39.26 -72.83
CA GLY A 218 25.21 40.20 -73.65
C GLY A 218 24.71 41.62 -73.80
#